data_AF-H2Y900-F1
#
_entry.id   AF-H2Y900-F1
#
_cell.length_a   1.000
_cell.length_b   1.000
_cell.length_c   1.000
_cell.angle_alpha   90.00
_cell.angle_beta   90.00
_cell.angle_gamma   90.00
#
_symmetry.space_group_name_H-M   'P 1'
#
loop_
_entity.id
_entity.type
_entity.pdbx_description
1 polymer ?
#
loop_
_entity_poly.entity_id
_entity_poly.type
_entity_poly.pdbx_seq_one_letter_code
_entity_poly.pdbx_strand_id
1 'polypeptide(L)'
;RIIAISQMQPTDARKSFPCFDEPAFKATFKIFLWHKDPNYALSNMPFVITEERYGGWKRTEFEPTLRMSTYLLAFVVSEFGYEQSFTSGTPPTRIYARPEQVLNHNVEYAKNITPVILDYYESYFGVDYPLPKSDQIAVPDFALGGMENWGLVMYRETALLFDAAINSAYSKQRVARVIAHELSHQWFGDLITPLWWDELWLNEGFATFIEYIGTDYVEPGFRMMDQFVLYDLHDALTVDALTTSRPIIAENVTTPDDINALFDDISYSKGGCFIRMISEFAGEEAFKLGLKVCHLISSYYTINTACSYGSIDCIEHAQTLFHTWMADPSNNTISPNLRDAVYCQAVANGGSDEWDFIWGRYQTEGDSHEKSALQSALACTKQLWIIQRYLEYTLDSTLVRNQDAYSVYVGLCGNDYARDLTWDFLRREWDYIYEVYGSGFFRINSIIEGCTSRFSTEFELKELETFKESRSDQLGTGARSVDQALELTKTNIQWRTDYEDTVFSWLN
;
A
#
# COMPACT_ATOMS: atom_id res chain seq x y z
N ARG A 1 -32.09 15.25 -20.98
CA ARG A 1 -30.90 14.46 -21.36
C ARG A 1 -30.64 13.50 -20.21
N ILE A 2 -30.30 12.24 -20.47
CA ILE A 2 -30.06 11.22 -19.43
C ILE A 2 -28.58 10.86 -19.50
N ILE A 3 -27.92 10.79 -18.36
CA ILE A 3 -26.56 10.27 -18.24
C ILE A 3 -26.60 9.01 -17.38
N ALA A 4 -25.67 8.10 -17.60
CA ALA A 4 -25.42 6.98 -16.70
C ALA A 4 -24.07 7.22 -16.02
N ILE A 5 -24.04 7.08 -14.70
CA ILE A 5 -22.83 7.18 -13.87
C ILE A 5 -22.82 6.02 -12.89
N SER A 6 -21.65 5.69 -12.39
CA SER A 6 -21.46 4.84 -11.21
C SER A 6 -21.32 5.67 -9.93
N GLN A 7 -21.71 5.11 -8.79
CA GLN A 7 -21.24 5.54 -7.47
C GLN A 7 -21.11 4.28 -6.62
N MET A 8 -19.87 3.93 -6.25
CA MET A 8 -19.58 2.61 -5.66
C MET A 8 -19.21 2.70 -4.17
N GLN A 9 -18.78 3.86 -3.68
CA GLN A 9 -18.46 4.04 -2.26
C GLN A 9 -19.73 4.06 -1.39
N PRO A 10 -19.72 3.41 -0.22
CA PRO A 10 -18.65 2.53 0.28
C PRO A 10 -18.76 1.07 -0.19
N THR A 11 -19.99 0.56 -0.37
CA THR A 11 -20.26 -0.88 -0.55
C THR A 11 -21.24 -1.17 -1.70
N ASP A 12 -21.19 -0.33 -2.73
CA ASP A 12 -22.16 -0.33 -3.83
C ASP A 12 -21.60 -0.87 -5.15
N ALA A 13 -20.32 -1.20 -5.24
CA ALA A 13 -19.78 -1.88 -6.44
C ALA A 13 -20.53 -3.20 -6.70
N ARG A 14 -20.87 -3.92 -5.62
CA ARG A 14 -21.69 -5.15 -5.66
C ARG A 14 -23.08 -4.97 -6.29
N LYS A 15 -23.61 -3.74 -6.35
CA LYS A 15 -24.89 -3.45 -7.04
C LYS A 15 -24.71 -3.38 -8.55
N SER A 16 -23.51 -3.07 -9.03
CA SER A 16 -23.20 -2.96 -10.44
C SER A 16 -22.73 -4.27 -11.05
N PHE A 17 -21.91 -5.05 -10.33
CA PHE A 17 -21.42 -6.34 -10.77
C PHE A 17 -21.01 -7.21 -9.56
N PRO A 18 -21.05 -8.56 -9.66
CA PRO A 18 -20.57 -9.42 -8.57
C PRO A 18 -19.07 -9.24 -8.34
N CYS A 19 -18.67 -8.92 -7.11
CA CYS A 19 -17.27 -8.72 -6.73
C CYS A 19 -17.05 -8.94 -5.22
N PHE A 20 -15.79 -9.12 -4.83
CA PHE A 20 -15.35 -9.05 -3.43
C PHE A 20 -15.27 -7.57 -3.04
N ASP A 21 -16.37 -7.05 -2.52
CA ASP A 21 -16.59 -5.61 -2.37
C ASP A 21 -16.15 -5.07 -1.00
N GLU A 22 -14.86 -5.24 -0.73
CA GLU A 22 -14.16 -4.69 0.45
C GLU A 22 -12.85 -4.01 0.00
N PRO A 23 -12.40 -2.93 0.67
CA PRO A 23 -11.30 -2.10 0.18
C PRO A 23 -9.97 -2.86 0.06
N ALA A 24 -9.67 -3.80 0.97
CA ALA A 24 -8.46 -4.61 0.92
C ALA A 24 -8.37 -5.54 -0.29
N PHE A 25 -9.49 -5.96 -0.89
CA PHE A 25 -9.50 -6.86 -2.05
C PHE A 25 -9.22 -6.12 -3.36
N LYS A 26 -8.07 -5.44 -3.43
CA LYS A 26 -7.64 -4.74 -4.64
C LYS A 26 -7.39 -5.71 -5.80
N ALA A 27 -7.88 -5.37 -6.98
CA ALA A 27 -7.70 -6.12 -8.22
C ALA A 27 -7.45 -5.17 -9.41
N THR A 28 -7.01 -5.74 -10.54
CA THR A 28 -6.98 -5.03 -11.83
C THR A 28 -8.31 -5.22 -12.55
N PHE A 29 -8.88 -4.14 -13.05
CA PHE A 29 -10.15 -4.15 -13.76
C PHE A 29 -9.94 -3.85 -15.24
N LYS A 30 -10.52 -4.69 -16.08
CA LYS A 30 -10.60 -4.46 -17.53
C LYS A 30 -12.04 -4.19 -17.92
N ILE A 31 -12.33 -2.95 -18.30
CA ILE A 31 -13.69 -2.44 -18.48
C ILE A 31 -13.99 -2.25 -19.96
N PHE A 32 -15.20 -2.61 -20.37
CA PHE A 32 -15.77 -2.16 -21.64
C PHE A 32 -17.23 -1.77 -21.44
N LEU A 33 -17.69 -0.80 -22.23
CA LEU A 33 -19.05 -0.28 -22.17
C LEU A 33 -19.66 -0.25 -23.57
N TRP A 34 -20.91 -0.70 -23.66
CA TRP A 34 -21.73 -0.51 -24.84
C TRP A 34 -22.57 0.75 -24.68
N HIS A 35 -22.49 1.67 -25.63
CA HIS A 35 -23.26 2.91 -25.63
C HIS A 35 -23.72 3.28 -27.05
N LYS A 36 -24.58 4.29 -27.18
CA LYS A 36 -25.09 4.77 -28.47
C LYS A 36 -24.68 6.21 -28.70
N ASP A 37 -24.34 6.52 -29.95
CA ASP A 37 -24.18 7.89 -30.42
C ASP A 37 -25.45 8.73 -30.08
N PRO A 38 -25.32 9.99 -29.65
CA PRO A 38 -24.10 10.79 -29.57
C PRO A 38 -23.30 10.63 -28.25
N ASN A 39 -23.68 9.69 -27.37
CA ASN A 39 -22.95 9.49 -26.12
C ASN A 39 -21.56 8.89 -26.37
N TYR A 40 -20.67 9.12 -25.43
CA TYR A 40 -19.39 8.46 -25.31
C TYR A 40 -19.22 7.93 -23.88
N ALA A 41 -18.20 7.11 -23.69
CA ALA A 41 -17.94 6.43 -22.43
C ALA A 41 -16.63 6.91 -21.81
N LEU A 42 -16.64 7.11 -20.49
CA LEU A 42 -15.47 7.39 -19.67
C LEU A 42 -15.33 6.29 -18.61
N SER A 43 -14.10 6.04 -18.17
CA SER A 43 -13.79 5.16 -17.04
C SER A 43 -12.46 5.60 -16.39
N ASN A 44 -11.95 4.84 -15.42
CA ASN A 44 -10.72 5.13 -14.68
C ASN A 44 -9.50 5.31 -15.60
N MET A 45 -9.40 4.49 -16.66
CA MET A 45 -8.26 4.45 -17.59
C MET A 45 -8.58 5.07 -18.96
N PRO A 46 -7.59 5.38 -19.80
CA PRO A 46 -7.81 5.79 -21.18
C PRO A 46 -8.56 4.72 -21.98
N PHE A 47 -9.35 5.15 -22.97
CA PHE A 47 -10.02 4.22 -23.87
C PHE A 47 -9.04 3.69 -24.94
N VAL A 48 -9.25 2.44 -25.33
CA VAL A 48 -8.61 1.81 -26.48
C VAL A 48 -9.52 1.95 -27.69
N ILE A 49 -8.96 2.37 -28.83
CA ILE A 49 -9.72 2.50 -30.08
C ILE A 49 -10.32 1.13 -30.43
N THR A 50 -11.65 1.09 -30.55
CA THR A 50 -12.43 -0.11 -30.86
C THR A 50 -13.43 0.20 -31.96
N GLU A 51 -13.49 -0.65 -32.99
CA GLU A 51 -14.41 -0.50 -34.14
C GLU A 51 -15.68 -1.34 -34.00
N GLU A 52 -15.83 -2.07 -32.90
CA GLU A 52 -16.93 -3.00 -32.72
C GLU A 52 -18.27 -2.27 -32.54
N ARG A 53 -19.19 -2.54 -33.48
CA ARG A 53 -20.55 -2.01 -33.47
C ARG A 53 -21.55 -3.16 -33.63
N TYR A 54 -22.62 -3.14 -32.84
CA TYR A 54 -23.68 -4.14 -32.90
C TYR A 54 -25.05 -3.47 -32.67
N GLY A 55 -25.97 -3.61 -33.61
CA GLY A 55 -27.35 -3.13 -33.44
C GLY A 55 -27.47 -1.63 -33.13
N GLY A 56 -26.59 -0.79 -33.71
CA GLY A 56 -26.53 0.66 -33.43
C GLY A 56 -25.85 1.04 -32.11
N TRP A 57 -25.36 0.07 -31.34
CA TRP A 57 -24.46 0.29 -30.22
C TRP A 57 -23.00 0.27 -30.68
N LYS A 58 -22.18 1.05 -29.99
CA LYS A 58 -20.72 1.10 -30.10
C LYS A 58 -20.12 0.57 -28.81
N ARG A 59 -19.10 -0.27 -28.91
CA ARG A 59 -18.30 -0.69 -27.77
C ARG A 59 -17.14 0.28 -27.56
N THR A 60 -16.86 0.63 -26.31
CA THR A 60 -15.64 1.33 -25.91
C THR A 60 -14.96 0.50 -24.83
N GLU A 61 -13.73 0.09 -25.09
CA GLU A 61 -12.87 -0.66 -24.17
C GLU A 61 -11.86 0.30 -23.55
N PHE A 62 -11.43 0.02 -22.32
CA PHE A 62 -10.44 0.81 -21.58
C PHE A 62 -9.21 -0.02 -21.28
N GLU A 63 -8.06 0.64 -21.12
CA GLU A 63 -6.84 -0.01 -20.63
C GLU A 63 -7.07 -0.64 -19.25
N PRO A 64 -6.41 -1.74 -18.90
CA PRO A 64 -6.51 -2.33 -17.57
C PRO A 64 -6.08 -1.33 -16.48
N THR A 65 -6.81 -1.27 -15.37
CA THR A 65 -6.43 -0.43 -14.24
C THR A 65 -5.16 -0.94 -13.55
N LEU A 66 -4.49 -0.06 -12.80
CA LEU A 66 -3.63 -0.53 -11.71
C LEU A 66 -4.47 -1.31 -10.68
N ARG A 67 -3.79 -2.04 -9.80
CA ARG A 67 -4.45 -2.80 -8.75
C ARG A 67 -5.12 -1.83 -7.77
N MET A 68 -6.45 -1.80 -7.72
CA MET A 68 -7.25 -0.82 -6.99
C MET A 68 -8.47 -1.45 -6.30
N SER A 69 -9.08 -0.75 -5.36
CA SER A 69 -10.27 -1.22 -4.64
C SER A 69 -11.54 -1.05 -5.48
N THR A 70 -12.54 -1.90 -5.25
CA THR A 70 -13.82 -1.90 -6.01
C THR A 70 -14.58 -0.57 -5.91
N TYR A 71 -14.55 0.09 -4.74
CA TYR A 71 -15.28 1.32 -4.48
C TYR A 71 -14.81 2.54 -5.31
N LEU A 72 -13.60 2.45 -5.90
CA LEU A 72 -13.00 3.48 -6.74
C LEU A 72 -13.30 3.29 -8.23
N LEU A 73 -13.87 2.14 -8.62
CA LEU A 73 -14.20 1.87 -10.01
C LEU A 73 -15.28 2.85 -10.50
N ALA A 74 -15.04 3.47 -11.65
CA ALA A 74 -15.97 4.43 -12.23
C ALA A 74 -16.21 4.20 -13.71
N PHE A 75 -17.45 4.48 -14.11
CA PHE A 75 -17.82 4.62 -15.51
C PHE A 75 -18.93 5.65 -15.70
N VAL A 76 -18.84 6.38 -16.81
CA VAL A 76 -19.84 7.36 -17.21
C VAL A 76 -20.18 7.18 -18.68
N VAL A 77 -21.48 7.25 -19.02
CA VAL A 77 -21.97 7.36 -20.40
C VAL A 77 -22.78 8.64 -20.53
N SER A 78 -22.28 9.58 -21.33
CA SER A 78 -22.89 10.90 -21.50
C SER A 78 -22.52 11.55 -22.84
N GLU A 79 -23.12 12.70 -23.13
CA GLU A 79 -22.85 13.56 -24.30
C GLU A 79 -22.09 14.84 -23.91
N PHE A 80 -21.35 14.80 -22.80
CA PHE A 80 -20.70 15.99 -22.24
C PHE A 80 -19.60 16.55 -23.17
N GLY A 81 -19.21 17.80 -22.95
CA GLY A 81 -17.99 18.35 -23.53
C GLY A 81 -16.86 18.27 -22.52
N TYR A 82 -15.63 18.55 -22.96
CA TYR A 82 -14.53 18.82 -22.04
C TYR A 82 -13.58 19.88 -22.57
N GLU A 83 -12.85 20.50 -21.65
CA GLU A 83 -11.61 21.20 -21.95
C GLU A 83 -10.42 20.47 -21.29
N GLN A 84 -9.25 20.59 -21.91
CA GLN A 84 -8.03 19.90 -21.48
C GLN A 84 -6.93 20.90 -21.11
N SER A 85 -6.12 20.54 -20.10
CA SER A 85 -4.91 21.25 -19.69
C SER A 85 -3.85 20.26 -19.19
N PHE A 86 -2.60 20.70 -19.07
CA PHE A 86 -1.48 19.92 -18.53
C PHE A 86 -0.34 20.84 -18.07
N THR A 87 0.46 20.40 -17.10
CA THR A 87 1.81 20.95 -16.84
C THR A 87 2.85 20.07 -17.51
N SER A 88 4.14 20.45 -17.48
CA SER A 88 5.21 19.62 -18.05
C SER A 88 5.43 18.30 -17.29
N GLY A 89 5.02 18.22 -16.03
CA GLY A 89 5.19 17.04 -15.16
C GLY A 89 3.96 16.12 -15.10
N THR A 90 2.77 16.64 -15.40
CA THR A 90 1.51 15.91 -15.17
C THR A 90 0.94 15.29 -16.46
N PRO A 91 0.17 14.20 -16.35
CA PRO A 91 -0.58 13.70 -17.49
C PRO A 91 -1.70 14.69 -17.90
N PRO A 92 -2.31 14.50 -19.09
CA PRO A 92 -3.45 15.30 -19.51
C PRO A 92 -4.58 15.31 -18.48
N THR A 93 -5.00 16.52 -18.11
CA THR A 93 -6.11 16.77 -17.19
C THR A 93 -7.32 17.27 -17.99
N ARG A 94 -8.51 16.71 -17.75
CA ARG A 94 -9.73 17.05 -18.52
C ARG A 94 -10.91 17.32 -17.61
N ILE A 95 -11.59 18.43 -17.83
CA ILE A 95 -12.80 18.82 -17.08
C ILE A 95 -14.02 18.63 -17.96
N TYR A 96 -14.83 17.62 -17.65
CA TYR A 96 -16.06 17.27 -18.35
C TYR A 96 -17.27 17.96 -17.71
N ALA A 97 -18.14 18.49 -18.55
CA ALA A 97 -19.40 19.07 -18.11
C ALA A 97 -20.43 19.05 -19.23
N ARG A 98 -21.67 19.41 -18.93
CA ARG A 98 -22.70 19.58 -19.96
C ARG A 98 -22.19 20.56 -21.03
N PRO A 99 -22.48 20.32 -22.34
CA PRO A 99 -21.92 21.13 -23.41
C PRO A 99 -22.10 22.64 -23.24
N GLU A 100 -23.24 23.09 -22.71
CA GLU A 100 -23.51 24.49 -22.42
C GLU A 100 -22.58 25.09 -21.35
N GLN A 101 -22.16 24.29 -20.35
CA GLN A 101 -21.24 24.75 -19.30
C GLN A 101 -19.82 24.91 -19.84
N VAL A 102 -19.42 24.01 -20.75
CA VAL A 102 -18.14 24.11 -21.47
C VAL A 102 -18.14 25.32 -22.39
N LEU A 103 -19.19 25.49 -23.20
CA LEU A 103 -19.33 26.63 -24.10
C LEU A 103 -19.36 27.99 -23.38
N ASN A 104 -19.87 28.03 -22.15
CA ASN A 104 -19.89 29.23 -21.32
C ASN A 104 -18.59 29.44 -20.52
N HIS A 105 -17.57 28.59 -20.69
CA HIS A 105 -16.30 28.64 -19.97
C HIS A 105 -16.42 28.44 -18.45
N ASN A 106 -17.49 27.79 -17.97
CA ASN A 106 -17.66 27.53 -16.54
C ASN A 106 -16.71 26.44 -16.00
N VAL A 107 -16.02 25.73 -16.88
CA VAL A 107 -14.97 24.75 -16.56
C VAL A 107 -13.57 25.38 -16.46
N GLU A 108 -13.42 26.64 -16.88
CA GLU A 108 -12.12 27.31 -17.06
C GLU A 108 -11.30 27.35 -15.78
N TYR A 109 -11.96 27.67 -14.65
CA TYR A 109 -11.27 27.76 -13.37
C TYR A 109 -10.70 26.41 -12.91
N ALA A 110 -11.53 25.36 -12.93
CA ALA A 110 -11.11 24.00 -12.59
C ALA A 110 -9.99 23.50 -13.53
N LYS A 111 -10.10 23.77 -14.83
CA LYS A 111 -9.09 23.44 -15.84
C LYS A 111 -7.74 24.07 -15.52
N ASN A 112 -7.74 25.31 -15.02
CA ASN A 112 -6.50 26.05 -14.76
C ASN A 112 -5.81 25.62 -13.47
N ILE A 113 -6.55 25.27 -12.42
CA ILE A 113 -5.95 24.90 -11.13
C ILE A 113 -5.62 23.41 -11.02
N THR A 114 -6.36 22.54 -11.68
CA THR A 114 -6.20 21.08 -11.58
C THR A 114 -4.78 20.58 -11.84
N PRO A 115 -4.14 20.87 -13.00
CA PRO A 115 -2.80 20.36 -13.26
C PRO A 115 -1.74 21.01 -12.35
N VAL A 116 -2.01 22.22 -11.82
CA VAL A 116 -1.11 22.90 -10.87
C VAL A 116 -1.17 22.24 -9.48
N ILE A 117 -2.37 21.87 -9.01
CA ILE A 117 -2.53 21.12 -7.75
C ILE A 117 -1.91 19.74 -7.88
N LEU A 118 -2.12 19.06 -9.01
CA LEU A 118 -1.59 17.72 -9.24
C LEU A 118 -0.05 17.71 -9.22
N ASP A 119 0.59 18.64 -9.94
CA ASP A 119 2.06 18.84 -9.97
C ASP A 119 2.63 19.18 -8.58
N TYR A 120 1.89 20.01 -7.82
CA TYR A 120 2.24 20.34 -6.45
C TYR A 120 2.18 19.11 -5.53
N TYR A 121 1.14 18.28 -5.66
CA TYR A 121 1.00 17.06 -4.86
C TYR A 121 2.04 15.99 -5.20
N GLU A 122 2.41 15.82 -6.47
CA GLU A 122 3.55 14.97 -6.85
C GLU A 122 4.82 15.38 -6.10
N SER A 123 5.10 16.69 -6.08
CA SER A 123 6.26 17.24 -5.37
C SER A 123 6.16 17.11 -3.85
N TYR A 124 4.97 17.38 -3.30
CA TYR A 124 4.69 17.36 -1.86
C TYR A 124 4.79 15.95 -1.29
N PHE A 125 4.17 14.97 -1.96
CA PHE A 125 4.19 13.57 -1.57
C PHE A 125 5.45 12.83 -2.03
N GLY A 126 6.19 13.38 -3.00
CA GLY A 126 7.38 12.77 -3.59
C GLY A 126 7.11 11.47 -4.34
N VAL A 127 5.90 11.32 -4.88
CA VAL A 127 5.45 10.16 -5.65
C VAL A 127 4.67 10.71 -6.84
N ASP A 128 5.07 10.32 -8.04
CA ASP A 128 4.41 10.75 -9.28
C ASP A 128 2.96 10.23 -9.33
N TYR A 129 2.08 10.96 -10.00
CA TYR A 129 0.72 10.53 -10.21
C TYR A 129 0.71 9.29 -11.13
N PRO A 130 0.15 8.16 -10.69
CA PRO A 130 0.45 6.87 -11.30
C PRO A 130 -0.37 6.55 -12.56
N LEU A 131 -1.38 7.36 -12.90
CA LEU A 131 -2.27 7.11 -14.04
C LEU A 131 -1.92 7.99 -15.25
N PRO A 132 -2.16 7.52 -16.49
CA PRO A 132 -1.80 8.25 -17.71
C PRO A 132 -2.71 9.45 -18.04
N LYS A 133 -3.73 9.72 -17.22
CA LYS A 133 -4.69 10.82 -17.37
C LYS A 133 -5.38 11.13 -16.04
N SER A 134 -5.91 12.33 -15.90
CA SER A 134 -6.81 12.73 -14.81
C SER A 134 -8.06 13.39 -15.38
N ASP A 135 -9.20 12.71 -15.27
CA ASP A 135 -10.50 13.25 -15.70
C ASP A 135 -11.30 13.67 -14.46
N GLN A 136 -11.99 14.81 -14.57
CA GLN A 136 -12.92 15.30 -13.56
C GLN A 136 -14.25 15.64 -14.25
N ILE A 137 -15.39 15.27 -13.67
CA ILE A 137 -16.69 15.47 -14.30
C ILE A 137 -17.72 16.12 -13.39
N ALA A 138 -18.37 17.17 -13.87
CA ALA A 138 -19.47 17.86 -13.19
C ALA A 138 -20.80 17.15 -13.47
N VAL A 139 -21.30 16.41 -12.50
CA VAL A 139 -22.49 15.56 -12.59
C VAL A 139 -23.73 16.30 -12.05
N PRO A 140 -24.80 16.46 -12.85
CA PRO A 140 -26.10 16.92 -12.37
C PRO A 140 -26.72 15.93 -11.37
N ASP A 141 -27.39 16.43 -10.33
CA ASP A 141 -28.05 15.62 -9.30
C ASP A 141 -27.13 14.63 -8.56
N PHE A 142 -25.84 14.99 -8.37
CA PHE A 142 -24.90 14.20 -7.59
C PHE A 142 -25.09 14.44 -6.08
N ALA A 143 -25.36 13.36 -5.33
CA ALA A 143 -25.69 13.42 -3.90
C ALA A 143 -24.50 13.87 -3.04
N LEU A 144 -23.27 13.56 -3.44
CA LEU A 144 -22.05 13.89 -2.71
C LEU A 144 -21.45 15.22 -3.18
N GLY A 145 -20.42 15.70 -2.47
CA GLY A 145 -19.62 16.86 -2.87
C GLY A 145 -18.72 16.51 -4.05
N GLY A 146 -17.88 15.50 -3.84
CA GLY A 146 -17.07 14.81 -4.83
C GLY A 146 -16.99 13.31 -4.50
N MET A 147 -16.36 12.55 -5.38
CA MET A 147 -15.98 11.15 -5.20
C MET A 147 -14.70 10.91 -5.99
N GLU A 148 -13.69 10.40 -5.30
CA GLU A 148 -12.29 10.36 -5.71
C GLU A 148 -11.93 9.29 -6.74
N ASN A 149 -12.91 8.74 -7.47
CA ASN A 149 -12.70 7.56 -8.31
C ASN A 149 -11.42 7.68 -9.17
N TRP A 150 -10.50 6.73 -9.00
CA TRP A 150 -9.11 6.90 -9.46
C TRP A 150 -9.03 7.22 -10.95
N GLY A 151 -8.59 8.44 -11.28
CA GLY A 151 -8.50 8.94 -12.65
C GLY A 151 -9.79 9.45 -13.29
N LEU A 152 -10.97 9.29 -12.69
CA LEU A 152 -12.26 9.85 -13.16
C LEU A 152 -13.09 10.38 -11.98
N VAL A 153 -12.65 11.49 -11.40
CA VAL A 153 -13.28 12.07 -10.21
C VAL A 153 -14.63 12.69 -10.56
N MET A 154 -15.66 12.36 -9.80
CA MET A 154 -17.03 12.85 -10.02
C MET A 154 -17.40 13.93 -9.00
N TYR A 155 -17.95 15.04 -9.47
CA TYR A 155 -18.31 16.17 -8.63
C TYR A 155 -19.77 16.53 -8.81
N ARG A 156 -20.40 17.06 -7.77
CA ARG A 156 -21.60 17.90 -7.95
C ARG A 156 -21.22 19.15 -8.75
N GLU A 157 -22.09 19.62 -9.65
CA GLU A 157 -21.80 20.79 -10.49
C GLU A 157 -21.27 22.01 -9.70
N THR A 158 -21.83 22.31 -8.52
CA THR A 158 -21.41 23.45 -7.69
C THR A 158 -20.03 23.29 -7.02
N ALA A 159 -19.43 22.10 -7.11
CA ALA A 159 -18.10 21.80 -6.58
C ALA A 159 -17.01 21.80 -7.68
N LEU A 160 -17.38 21.90 -8.96
CA LEU A 160 -16.42 21.90 -10.08
C LEU A 160 -16.59 23.11 -11.02
N LEU A 161 -17.82 23.57 -11.25
CA LEU A 161 -18.11 24.66 -12.17
C LEU A 161 -18.05 26.02 -11.48
N PHE A 162 -17.49 27.01 -12.16
CA PHE A 162 -17.36 28.38 -11.66
C PHE A 162 -17.53 29.41 -12.77
N ASP A 163 -18.45 30.36 -12.55
CA ASP A 163 -18.67 31.55 -13.36
C ASP A 163 -18.32 32.80 -12.55
N ALA A 164 -17.25 33.51 -12.93
CA ALA A 164 -16.78 34.70 -12.22
C ALA A 164 -17.77 35.88 -12.25
N ALA A 165 -18.72 35.91 -13.19
CA ALA A 165 -19.73 36.97 -13.29
C ALA A 165 -20.92 36.74 -12.33
N ILE A 166 -21.12 35.50 -11.88
CA ILE A 166 -22.31 35.10 -11.09
C ILE A 166 -21.91 34.61 -9.69
N ASN A 167 -20.81 33.87 -9.59
CA ASN A 167 -20.45 33.15 -8.38
C ASN A 167 -19.59 33.98 -7.42
N SER A 168 -19.76 33.73 -6.12
CA SER A 168 -19.05 34.43 -5.06
C SER A 168 -17.61 33.94 -4.87
N ALA A 169 -16.79 34.71 -4.17
CA ALA A 169 -15.48 34.27 -3.71
C ALA A 169 -15.55 32.98 -2.87
N TYR A 170 -16.59 32.82 -2.04
CA TYR A 170 -16.85 31.57 -1.31
C TYR A 170 -17.07 30.39 -2.26
N SER A 171 -17.81 30.59 -3.36
CA SER A 171 -18.03 29.54 -4.36
C SER A 171 -16.72 29.16 -5.06
N LYS A 172 -15.90 30.17 -5.41
CA LYS A 172 -14.56 29.96 -5.97
C LYS A 172 -13.67 29.13 -5.04
N GLN A 173 -13.62 29.51 -3.75
CA GLN A 173 -12.87 28.79 -2.73
C GLN A 173 -13.39 27.36 -2.55
N ARG A 174 -14.71 27.15 -2.55
CA ARG A 174 -15.29 25.80 -2.46
C ARG A 174 -14.88 24.93 -3.64
N VAL A 175 -14.90 25.45 -4.86
CA VAL A 175 -14.45 24.70 -6.05
C VAL A 175 -12.99 24.30 -5.91
N ALA A 176 -12.11 25.24 -5.56
CA ALA A 176 -10.69 24.95 -5.36
C ALA A 176 -10.45 23.92 -4.24
N ARG A 177 -11.15 24.06 -3.12
CA ARG A 177 -11.06 23.18 -1.96
C ARG A 177 -11.48 21.76 -2.28
N VAL A 178 -12.63 21.57 -2.91
CA VAL A 178 -13.10 20.21 -3.25
C VAL A 178 -12.20 19.59 -4.32
N ILE A 179 -11.73 20.34 -5.33
CA ILE A 179 -10.74 19.80 -6.28
C ILE A 179 -9.46 19.36 -5.57
N ALA A 180 -8.93 20.17 -4.65
CA ALA A 180 -7.75 19.82 -3.86
C ALA A 180 -7.98 18.57 -2.99
N HIS A 181 -9.15 18.46 -2.36
CA HIS A 181 -9.56 17.29 -1.59
C HIS A 181 -9.51 16.01 -2.42
N GLU A 182 -10.29 15.94 -3.52
CA GLU A 182 -10.39 14.74 -4.33
C GLU A 182 -9.06 14.38 -5.04
N LEU A 183 -8.25 15.38 -5.41
CA LEU A 183 -6.92 15.14 -5.99
C LEU A 183 -5.93 14.58 -4.96
N SER A 184 -6.08 14.91 -3.68
CA SER A 184 -5.22 14.35 -2.63
C SER A 184 -5.46 12.84 -2.42
N HIS A 185 -6.71 12.40 -2.61
CA HIS A 185 -7.07 10.99 -2.50
C HIS A 185 -6.39 10.08 -3.53
N GLN A 186 -5.96 10.65 -4.66
CA GLN A 186 -5.26 9.89 -5.70
C GLN A 186 -3.96 9.24 -5.19
N TRP A 187 -3.44 9.72 -4.05
CA TRP A 187 -2.40 9.07 -3.25
C TRP A 187 -2.96 8.42 -1.97
N PHE A 188 -3.67 9.17 -1.13
CA PHE A 188 -4.19 8.72 0.17
C PHE A 188 -5.70 8.45 0.09
N GLY A 189 -6.04 7.22 -0.27
CA GLY A 189 -7.38 6.75 -0.62
C GLY A 189 -7.27 5.72 -1.73
N ASP A 190 -6.60 6.09 -2.80
CA ASP A 190 -6.52 5.29 -4.03
C ASP A 190 -5.28 4.41 -4.07
N LEU A 191 -4.10 5.04 -4.05
CA LEU A 191 -2.82 4.33 -4.09
C LEU A 191 -2.59 3.58 -2.77
N ILE A 192 -2.68 4.31 -1.66
CA ILE A 192 -2.71 3.75 -0.30
C ILE A 192 -4.16 3.76 0.16
N THR A 193 -4.72 2.60 0.46
CA THR A 193 -6.11 2.44 0.91
C THR A 193 -6.11 1.71 2.25
N PRO A 194 -6.96 2.10 3.22
CA PRO A 194 -7.11 1.37 4.46
C PRO A 194 -7.55 -0.07 4.19
N LEU A 195 -7.18 -0.98 5.09
CA LEU A 195 -7.56 -2.38 4.98
C LEU A 195 -9.07 -2.56 5.21
N TRP A 196 -9.65 -1.74 6.07
CA TRP A 196 -11.07 -1.75 6.40
C TRP A 196 -11.57 -0.34 6.74
N TRP A 197 -12.89 -0.17 6.81
CA TRP A 197 -13.54 1.13 6.93
C TRP A 197 -13.42 1.77 8.32
N ASP A 198 -13.05 1.01 9.35
CA ASP A 198 -12.74 1.53 10.69
C ASP A 198 -11.58 2.55 10.69
N GLU A 199 -10.70 2.47 9.69
CA GLU A 199 -9.60 3.41 9.45
C GLU A 199 -9.91 4.48 8.38
N LEU A 200 -11.18 4.71 8.03
CA LEU A 200 -11.60 5.70 7.02
C LEU A 200 -10.98 7.10 7.22
N TRP A 201 -10.70 7.49 8.46
CA TRP A 201 -10.04 8.77 8.79
C TRP A 201 -8.67 8.95 8.13
N LEU A 202 -7.96 7.86 7.79
CA LEU A 202 -6.69 7.92 7.06
C LEU A 202 -6.87 8.43 5.62
N ASN A 203 -8.04 8.19 5.02
CA ASN A 203 -8.39 8.77 3.74
C ASN A 203 -8.94 10.18 3.95
N GLU A 204 -10.09 10.28 4.61
CA GLU A 204 -10.90 11.49 4.66
C GLU A 204 -10.26 12.58 5.50
N GLY A 205 -9.69 12.21 6.65
CA GLY A 205 -8.96 13.16 7.50
C GLY A 205 -7.70 13.68 6.82
N PHE A 206 -7.00 12.82 6.07
CA PHE A 206 -5.82 13.23 5.33
C PHE A 206 -6.16 14.18 4.20
N ALA A 207 -7.18 13.86 3.41
CA ALA A 207 -7.68 14.74 2.36
C ALA A 207 -8.18 16.08 2.92
N THR A 208 -8.91 16.07 4.04
CA THR A 208 -9.35 17.28 4.76
C THR A 208 -8.19 18.15 5.24
N PHE A 209 -7.03 17.60 5.60
CA PHE A 209 -5.87 18.44 5.92
C PHE A 209 -5.20 18.98 4.65
N ILE A 210 -4.96 18.11 3.67
CA ILE A 210 -4.20 18.44 2.47
C ILE A 210 -4.96 19.38 1.52
N GLU A 211 -6.30 19.37 1.51
CA GLU A 211 -7.10 20.28 0.70
C GLU A 211 -6.77 21.75 1.02
N TYR A 212 -6.47 22.09 2.27
CA TYR A 212 -6.14 23.45 2.68
C TYR A 212 -4.79 23.87 2.11
N ILE A 213 -3.80 22.97 2.14
CA ILE A 213 -2.47 23.21 1.58
C ILE A 213 -2.54 23.39 0.06
N GLY A 214 -3.23 22.48 -0.64
CA GLY A 214 -3.37 22.54 -2.09
C GLY A 214 -4.16 23.77 -2.54
N THR A 215 -5.23 24.12 -1.81
CA THR A 215 -6.02 25.34 -2.10
C THR A 215 -5.20 26.61 -1.87
N ASP A 216 -4.44 26.69 -0.78
CA ASP A 216 -3.59 27.86 -0.49
C ASP A 216 -2.50 28.04 -1.56
N TYR A 217 -1.97 26.93 -2.08
CA TYR A 217 -0.95 26.97 -3.13
C TYR A 217 -1.46 27.65 -4.41
N VAL A 218 -2.69 27.35 -4.85
CA VAL A 218 -3.27 27.97 -6.05
C VAL A 218 -3.97 29.31 -5.79
N GLU A 219 -4.40 29.57 -4.55
CA GLU A 219 -5.09 30.80 -4.14
C GLU A 219 -4.54 31.33 -2.80
N PRO A 220 -3.28 31.80 -2.74
CA PRO A 220 -2.62 32.21 -1.49
C PRO A 220 -3.29 33.40 -0.80
N GLY A 221 -4.16 34.13 -1.51
CA GLY A 221 -4.96 35.21 -0.94
C GLY A 221 -6.09 34.73 -0.01
N PHE A 222 -6.46 33.45 -0.04
CA PHE A 222 -7.53 32.90 0.79
C PHE A 222 -7.09 32.60 2.23
N ARG A 223 -5.79 32.48 2.50
CA ARG A 223 -5.24 32.18 3.84
C ARG A 223 -5.89 30.93 4.43
N MET A 224 -5.83 29.83 3.68
CA MET A 224 -6.63 28.64 3.96
C MET A 224 -6.33 28.07 5.36
N MET A 225 -5.06 28.03 5.78
CA MET A 225 -4.69 27.49 7.09
C MET A 225 -5.25 28.28 8.29
N ASP A 226 -5.57 29.56 8.13
CA ASP A 226 -6.28 30.32 9.16
C ASP A 226 -7.75 29.88 9.25
N GLN A 227 -8.36 29.55 8.10
CA GLN A 227 -9.73 29.07 8.02
C GLN A 227 -9.88 27.65 8.55
N PHE A 228 -8.85 26.80 8.48
CA PHE A 228 -8.86 25.44 9.06
C PHE A 228 -9.25 25.46 10.54
N VAL A 229 -8.76 26.45 11.30
CA VAL A 229 -9.08 26.62 12.72
C VAL A 229 -10.57 26.92 12.91
N LEU A 230 -11.16 27.68 11.99
CA LEU A 230 -12.54 28.13 12.09
C LEU A 230 -13.55 27.04 11.71
N TYR A 231 -13.24 26.27 10.68
CA TYR A 231 -14.16 25.28 10.12
C TYR A 231 -13.87 23.89 10.69
N ASP A 232 -12.71 23.28 10.41
CA ASP A 232 -12.48 21.90 10.85
C ASP A 232 -12.19 21.75 12.35
N LEU A 233 -11.38 22.62 12.95
CA LEU A 233 -11.06 22.45 14.38
C LEU A 233 -12.29 22.68 15.27
N HIS A 234 -13.08 23.72 15.00
CA HIS A 234 -14.26 24.00 15.80
C HIS A 234 -15.40 23.03 15.54
N ASP A 235 -15.59 22.56 14.31
CA ASP A 235 -16.59 21.54 14.00
C ASP A 235 -16.22 20.21 14.69
N ALA A 236 -14.96 19.78 14.60
CA ALA A 236 -14.46 18.61 15.32
C ALA A 236 -14.65 18.70 16.84
N LEU A 237 -14.26 19.83 17.45
CA LEU A 237 -14.42 20.03 18.90
C LEU A 237 -15.89 20.04 19.33
N THR A 238 -16.80 20.51 18.48
CA THR A 238 -18.23 20.57 18.81
C THR A 238 -18.82 19.18 18.97
N VAL A 239 -18.53 18.27 18.04
CA VAL A 239 -19.02 16.88 18.11
C VAL A 239 -18.21 16.05 19.12
N ASP A 240 -16.91 16.30 19.24
CA ASP A 240 -16.02 15.50 20.09
C ASP A 240 -16.11 15.84 21.59
N ALA A 241 -16.69 16.99 21.93
CA ALA A 241 -17.00 17.35 23.31
C ALA A 241 -18.25 16.63 23.86
N LEU A 242 -18.98 15.87 23.03
CA LEU A 242 -20.19 15.16 23.42
C LEU A 242 -19.87 13.75 23.91
N THR A 243 -20.63 13.26 24.89
CA THR A 243 -20.51 11.87 25.38
C THR A 243 -20.93 10.82 24.34
N THR A 244 -21.64 11.25 23.30
CA THR A 244 -22.07 10.42 22.15
C THR A 244 -21.06 10.47 20.99
N SER A 245 -19.91 11.13 21.16
CA SER A 245 -18.80 11.04 20.21
C SER A 245 -18.27 9.60 20.14
N ARG A 246 -17.37 9.36 19.19
CA ARG A 246 -16.67 8.10 19.00
C ARG A 246 -15.15 8.30 18.85
N PRO A 247 -14.33 7.26 19.11
CA PRO A 247 -12.92 7.28 18.73
C PRO A 247 -12.74 7.43 17.21
N ILE A 248 -11.58 7.95 16.81
CA ILE A 248 -11.26 8.18 15.39
C ILE A 248 -11.18 6.88 14.60
N ILE A 249 -10.55 5.84 15.19
CA ILE A 249 -10.64 4.46 14.73
C ILE A 249 -11.95 3.90 15.28
N ALA A 250 -12.88 3.58 14.40
CA ALA A 250 -14.21 3.14 14.81
C ALA A 250 -14.20 1.69 15.31
N GLU A 251 -14.99 1.40 16.32
CA GLU A 251 -15.14 0.03 16.85
C GLU A 251 -16.39 -0.63 16.22
N ASN A 252 -16.33 -1.95 16.01
CA ASN A 252 -17.47 -2.78 15.58
C ASN A 252 -18.11 -2.39 14.23
N VAL A 253 -17.30 -2.02 13.24
CA VAL A 253 -17.76 -1.69 11.87
C VAL A 253 -18.01 -2.99 11.08
N THR A 254 -19.26 -3.43 10.98
CA THR A 254 -19.58 -4.75 10.38
C THR A 254 -20.67 -4.72 9.31
N THR A 255 -21.53 -3.70 9.31
CA THR A 255 -22.63 -3.56 8.33
C THR A 255 -22.43 -2.35 7.41
N PRO A 256 -23.09 -2.32 6.24
CA PRO A 256 -23.08 -1.12 5.37
C PRO A 256 -23.56 0.15 6.08
N ASP A 257 -24.51 0.04 7.01
CA ASP A 257 -25.01 1.20 7.77
C ASP A 257 -23.95 1.70 8.76
N ASP A 258 -23.22 0.79 9.42
CA ASP A 258 -22.08 1.17 10.28
C ASP A 258 -21.02 1.91 9.47
N ILE A 259 -20.68 1.40 8.28
CA ILE A 259 -19.68 2.01 7.39
C ILE A 259 -20.13 3.41 6.95
N ASN A 260 -21.39 3.56 6.53
CA ASN A 260 -21.93 4.86 6.12
C ASN A 260 -21.94 5.87 7.29
N ALA A 261 -22.13 5.41 8.53
CA ALA A 261 -22.09 6.28 9.70
C ALA A 261 -20.69 6.87 10.00
N LEU A 262 -19.63 6.31 9.41
CA LEU A 262 -18.26 6.81 9.61
C LEU A 262 -17.93 8.03 8.76
N PHE A 263 -18.75 8.36 7.75
CA PHE A 263 -18.60 9.57 6.95
C PHE A 263 -19.13 10.80 7.71
N ASP A 264 -18.45 11.13 8.81
CA ASP A 264 -18.84 12.16 9.79
C ASP A 264 -17.68 13.12 10.14
N ASP A 265 -17.96 14.16 10.91
CA ASP A 265 -16.96 15.17 11.31
C ASP A 265 -15.80 14.59 12.16
N ILE A 266 -15.96 13.38 12.71
CA ILE A 266 -14.87 12.69 13.42
C ILE A 266 -13.85 12.14 12.42
N SER A 267 -14.28 11.45 11.35
CA SER A 267 -13.35 10.96 10.33
C SER A 267 -12.70 12.10 9.55
N TYR A 268 -13.49 13.10 9.15
CA TYR A 268 -13.02 14.23 8.34
C TYR A 268 -12.28 15.27 9.18
N SER A 269 -13.01 16.04 10.00
CA SER A 269 -12.46 17.23 10.66
C SER A 269 -11.52 16.88 11.81
N LYS A 270 -11.88 15.93 12.69
CA LYS A 270 -10.98 15.49 13.78
C LYS A 270 -9.76 14.75 13.22
N GLY A 271 -9.94 13.93 12.18
CA GLY A 271 -8.83 13.30 11.45
C GLY A 271 -7.86 14.31 10.86
N GLY A 272 -8.36 15.32 10.15
CA GLY A 272 -7.54 16.41 9.64
C GLY A 272 -6.81 17.17 10.75
N CYS A 273 -7.48 17.44 11.88
CA CYS A 273 -6.85 18.09 13.03
C CYS A 273 -5.72 17.26 13.63
N PHE A 274 -5.90 15.93 13.74
CA PHE A 274 -4.89 15.02 14.25
C PHE A 274 -3.66 14.96 13.34
N ILE A 275 -3.88 14.89 12.03
CA ILE A 275 -2.79 14.88 11.02
C ILE A 275 -2.05 16.21 11.02
N ARG A 276 -2.78 17.33 11.09
CA ARG A 276 -2.17 18.66 11.25
C ARG A 276 -1.29 18.72 12.50
N MET A 277 -1.79 18.23 13.64
CA MET A 277 -1.02 18.22 14.88
C MET A 277 0.27 17.40 14.75
N ILE A 278 0.23 16.25 14.08
CA ILE A 278 1.41 15.44 13.78
C ILE A 278 2.39 16.21 12.89
N SER A 279 1.89 16.85 11.83
CA SER A 279 2.71 17.67 10.91
C SER A 279 3.42 18.80 11.64
N GLU A 280 2.71 19.52 12.51
CA GLU A 280 3.27 20.62 13.31
C GLU A 280 4.28 20.11 14.36
N PHE A 281 3.99 18.98 15.00
CA PHE A 281 4.87 18.39 16.00
C PHE A 281 6.18 17.86 15.39
N ALA A 282 6.09 17.16 14.26
CA ALA A 282 7.25 16.61 13.57
C ALA A 282 8.05 17.69 12.82
N GLY A 283 7.38 18.75 12.37
CA GLY A 283 7.90 19.72 11.42
C GLY A 283 7.68 19.28 9.97
N GLU A 284 7.43 20.25 9.10
CA GLU A 284 6.98 20.02 7.71
C GLU A 284 7.92 19.10 6.91
N GLU A 285 9.23 19.30 7.01
CA GLU A 285 10.21 18.48 6.29
C GLU A 285 10.20 17.01 6.74
N ALA A 286 10.10 16.78 8.06
CA ALA A 286 10.03 15.43 8.61
C ALA A 286 8.70 14.77 8.28
N PHE A 287 7.59 15.53 8.30
CA PHE A 287 6.27 15.05 7.91
C PHE A 287 6.27 14.62 6.44
N LYS A 288 6.70 15.48 5.51
CA LYS A 288 6.82 15.16 4.08
C LYS A 288 7.72 13.96 3.82
N LEU A 289 8.85 13.85 4.53
CA LEU A 289 9.71 12.67 4.45
C LEU A 289 8.98 11.42 4.93
N GLY A 290 8.22 11.51 6.02
CA GLY A 290 7.36 10.44 6.51
C GLY A 290 6.32 9.99 5.49
N LEU A 291 5.69 10.92 4.76
CA LEU A 291 4.76 10.59 3.68
C LEU A 291 5.44 9.83 2.55
N LYS A 292 6.62 10.28 2.12
CA LYS A 292 7.45 9.59 1.10
C LYS A 292 7.79 8.17 1.54
N VAL A 293 8.23 8.03 2.79
CA VAL A 293 8.58 6.72 3.37
C VAL A 293 7.36 5.82 3.51
N CYS A 294 6.20 6.35 3.88
CA CYS A 294 4.95 5.58 3.98
C CYS A 294 4.60 4.89 2.65
N HIS A 295 4.69 5.60 1.52
CA HIS A 295 4.49 5.03 0.19
C HIS A 295 5.48 3.91 -0.13
N LEU A 296 6.76 4.10 0.22
CA LEU A 296 7.82 3.12 -0.01
C LEU A 296 7.62 1.86 0.84
N ILE A 297 7.28 2.04 2.12
CA ILE A 297 7.00 0.95 3.06
C ILE A 297 5.76 0.16 2.63
N SER A 298 4.68 0.86 2.25
CA SER A 298 3.47 0.21 1.74
C SER A 298 3.75 -0.61 0.48
N SER A 299 4.55 -0.08 -0.45
CA SER A 299 4.99 -0.79 -1.65
C SER A 299 5.83 -2.03 -1.31
N TYR A 300 6.78 -1.90 -0.38
CA TYR A 300 7.62 -2.99 0.10
C TYR A 300 6.80 -4.13 0.74
N TYR A 301 5.91 -3.79 1.70
CA TYR A 301 5.05 -4.78 2.33
C TYR A 301 4.07 -5.41 1.33
N THR A 302 3.53 -4.64 0.40
CA THR A 302 2.63 -5.15 -0.65
C THR A 302 3.35 -6.17 -1.53
N ILE A 303 4.57 -5.88 -1.99
CA ILE A 303 5.35 -6.80 -2.82
C ILE A 303 5.71 -8.06 -2.02
N ASN A 304 6.25 -7.90 -0.81
CA ASN A 304 6.63 -9.06 0.00
C ASN A 304 5.44 -9.96 0.31
N THR A 305 4.31 -9.37 0.66
CA THR A 305 3.08 -10.10 1.01
C THR A 305 2.46 -10.74 -0.23
N ALA A 306 2.29 -10.00 -1.32
CA ALA A 306 1.68 -10.53 -2.54
C ALA A 306 2.53 -11.65 -3.17
N CYS A 307 3.85 -11.48 -3.23
CA CYS A 307 4.74 -12.49 -3.79
C CYS A 307 4.85 -13.71 -2.84
N SER A 308 4.89 -13.53 -1.52
CA SER A 308 4.94 -14.66 -0.57
C SER A 308 3.66 -15.50 -0.59
N TYR A 309 2.49 -14.88 -0.81
CA TYR A 309 1.22 -15.59 -1.04
C TYR A 309 1.04 -16.14 -2.47
N GLY A 310 2.07 -16.07 -3.31
CA GLY A 310 2.07 -16.75 -4.61
C GLY A 310 1.41 -15.98 -5.76
N SER A 311 1.26 -14.65 -5.66
CA SER A 311 0.78 -13.84 -6.78
C SER A 311 1.74 -13.94 -7.97
N ILE A 312 1.24 -14.51 -9.07
CA ILE A 312 2.02 -14.76 -10.29
C ILE A 312 2.60 -13.45 -10.85
N ASP A 313 1.77 -12.40 -10.97
CA ASP A 313 2.20 -11.10 -11.49
C ASP A 313 3.34 -10.49 -10.66
N CYS A 314 3.26 -10.65 -9.33
CA CYS A 314 4.30 -10.15 -8.41
C CYS A 314 5.62 -10.89 -8.64
N ILE A 315 5.56 -12.22 -8.72
CA ILE A 315 6.73 -13.09 -8.92
C ILE A 315 7.38 -12.80 -10.28
N GLU A 316 6.59 -12.75 -11.36
CA GLU A 316 7.09 -12.47 -12.71
C GLU A 316 7.74 -11.08 -12.80
N HIS A 317 7.17 -10.07 -12.17
CA HIS A 317 7.74 -8.72 -12.15
C HIS A 317 9.05 -8.67 -11.36
N ALA A 318 9.09 -9.28 -10.18
CA ALA A 318 10.31 -9.37 -9.37
C ALA A 318 11.43 -10.12 -10.12
N GLN A 319 11.10 -11.24 -10.77
CA GLN A 319 12.04 -11.99 -11.61
C GLN A 319 12.53 -11.16 -12.80
N THR A 320 11.65 -10.41 -13.47
CA THR A 320 12.01 -9.55 -14.61
C THR A 320 13.01 -8.46 -14.20
N LEU A 321 12.74 -7.77 -13.09
CA LEU A 321 13.66 -6.76 -12.53
C LEU A 321 15.02 -7.39 -12.19
N PHE A 322 15.00 -8.57 -11.57
CA PHE A 322 16.20 -9.28 -11.17
C PHE A 322 17.03 -9.78 -12.36
N HIS A 323 16.38 -10.39 -13.36
CA HIS A 323 17.05 -10.85 -14.58
C HIS A 323 17.60 -9.70 -15.42
N THR A 324 16.94 -8.54 -15.40
CA THR A 324 17.48 -7.30 -16.00
C THR A 324 18.80 -6.91 -15.33
N TRP A 325 18.86 -6.98 -13.99
CA TRP A 325 20.10 -6.73 -13.26
C TRP A 325 21.17 -7.82 -13.49
N MET A 326 20.78 -9.10 -13.60
CA MET A 326 21.72 -10.17 -13.96
C MET A 326 22.32 -9.97 -15.36
N ALA A 327 21.56 -9.40 -16.30
CA ALA A 327 22.02 -9.12 -17.66
C ALA A 327 23.02 -7.95 -17.74
N ASP A 328 22.90 -6.96 -16.85
CA ASP A 328 23.88 -5.88 -16.67
C ASP A 328 24.25 -5.70 -15.18
N PRO A 329 25.17 -6.54 -14.65
CA PRO A 329 25.53 -6.49 -13.23
C PRO A 329 26.17 -5.18 -12.78
N SER A 330 26.63 -4.35 -13.73
CA SER A 330 27.26 -3.05 -13.46
C SER A 330 26.23 -1.95 -13.20
N ASN A 331 24.99 -2.13 -13.65
CA ASN A 331 23.92 -1.15 -13.55
C ASN A 331 22.68 -1.77 -12.90
N ASN A 332 22.64 -1.75 -11.57
CA ASN A 332 21.48 -2.22 -10.82
C ASN A 332 20.33 -1.19 -10.86
N THR A 333 19.36 -1.43 -11.72
CA THR A 333 18.16 -0.57 -11.88
C THR A 333 17.09 -0.84 -10.83
N ILE A 334 17.27 -1.82 -9.93
CA ILE A 334 16.33 -2.10 -8.86
C ILE A 334 16.45 -0.99 -7.82
N SER A 335 15.34 -0.29 -7.61
CA SER A 335 15.22 0.75 -6.59
C SER A 335 15.72 0.22 -5.23
N PRO A 336 16.60 0.94 -4.51
CA PRO A 336 17.11 0.50 -3.21
C PRO A 336 16.01 0.05 -2.23
N ASN A 337 14.85 0.70 -2.26
CA ASN A 337 13.70 0.39 -1.39
C ASN A 337 13.01 -0.94 -1.73
N LEU A 338 13.26 -1.50 -2.91
CA LEU A 338 12.67 -2.75 -3.39
C LEU A 338 13.68 -3.91 -3.38
N ARG A 339 14.97 -3.66 -3.15
CA ARG A 339 16.04 -4.65 -3.28
C ARG A 339 15.82 -5.87 -2.40
N ASP A 340 15.55 -5.66 -1.12
CA ASP A 340 15.32 -6.76 -0.16
C ASP A 340 14.20 -7.69 -0.65
N ALA A 341 13.07 -7.12 -1.09
CA ALA A 341 11.94 -7.89 -1.60
C ALA A 341 12.27 -8.57 -2.93
N VAL A 342 12.78 -7.82 -3.91
CA VAL A 342 13.07 -8.34 -5.26
C VAL A 342 14.13 -9.43 -5.21
N TYR A 343 15.22 -9.24 -4.46
CA TYR A 343 16.28 -10.24 -4.32
C TYR A 343 15.76 -11.52 -3.66
N CYS A 344 15.03 -11.37 -2.54
CA CYS A 344 14.46 -12.51 -1.83
C CYS A 344 13.48 -13.29 -2.73
N GLN A 345 12.59 -12.60 -3.45
CA GLN A 345 11.62 -13.25 -4.33
C GLN A 345 12.27 -13.91 -5.55
N ALA A 346 13.32 -13.30 -6.12
CA ALA A 346 14.08 -13.90 -7.20
C ALA A 346 14.80 -15.18 -6.75
N VAL A 347 15.44 -15.17 -5.57
CA VAL A 347 16.10 -16.36 -5.02
C VAL A 347 15.09 -17.43 -4.58
N ALA A 348 13.93 -17.03 -4.03
CA ALA A 348 12.89 -17.96 -3.59
C ALA A 348 12.19 -18.68 -4.75
N ASN A 349 12.07 -18.02 -5.91
CA ASN A 349 11.40 -18.57 -7.09
C ASN A 349 12.37 -18.93 -8.22
N GLY A 350 13.67 -18.81 -7.97
CA GLY A 350 14.75 -19.09 -8.92
C GLY A 350 15.53 -20.37 -8.63
N GLY A 351 16.68 -20.47 -9.29
CA GLY A 351 17.58 -21.60 -9.32
C GLY A 351 18.91 -21.37 -8.57
N SER A 352 19.88 -22.22 -8.90
CA SER A 352 21.29 -21.99 -8.55
C SER A 352 21.84 -20.71 -9.18
N ASP A 353 21.36 -20.34 -10.36
CA ASP A 353 21.91 -19.21 -11.13
C ASP A 353 21.63 -17.88 -10.41
N GLU A 354 20.40 -17.65 -9.98
CA GLU A 354 20.03 -16.47 -9.18
C GLU A 354 20.76 -16.45 -7.84
N TRP A 355 20.86 -17.60 -7.17
CA TRP A 355 21.54 -17.70 -5.88
C TRP A 355 23.04 -17.43 -5.99
N ASP A 356 23.71 -18.07 -6.95
CA ASP A 356 25.15 -17.92 -7.19
C ASP A 356 25.50 -16.50 -7.65
N PHE A 357 24.58 -15.85 -8.39
CA PHE A 357 24.70 -14.43 -8.71
C PHE A 357 24.69 -13.54 -7.45
N ILE A 358 23.70 -13.68 -6.57
CA ILE A 358 23.66 -12.93 -5.29
C ILE A 358 24.89 -13.25 -4.45
N TRP A 359 25.32 -14.51 -4.41
CA TRP A 359 26.50 -14.92 -3.67
C TRP A 359 27.76 -14.22 -4.18
N GLY A 360 27.97 -14.18 -5.50
CA GLY A 360 29.08 -13.45 -6.12
C GLY A 360 29.05 -11.95 -5.81
N ARG A 361 27.86 -11.34 -5.82
CA ARG A 361 27.67 -9.94 -5.40
C ARG A 361 28.03 -9.76 -3.94
N TYR A 362 27.50 -10.59 -3.04
CA TYR A 362 27.77 -10.53 -1.60
C TYR A 362 29.27 -10.58 -1.27
N GLN A 363 30.03 -11.41 -1.97
CA GLN A 363 31.48 -11.55 -1.76
C GLN A 363 32.27 -10.29 -2.14
N THR A 364 31.83 -9.56 -3.16
CA THR A 364 32.51 -8.36 -3.68
C THR A 364 31.93 -7.04 -3.17
N GLU A 365 30.77 -7.09 -2.50
CA GLU A 365 30.05 -5.89 -2.06
C GLU A 365 30.80 -5.15 -0.93
N GLY A 366 30.98 -3.85 -1.15
CA GLY A 366 31.69 -2.95 -0.24
C GLY A 366 30.74 -2.17 0.66
N ASP A 367 29.51 -1.94 0.24
CA ASP A 367 28.49 -1.27 1.05
C ASP A 367 27.88 -2.24 2.07
N SER A 368 27.87 -1.84 3.36
CA SER A 368 27.39 -2.72 4.43
C SER A 368 25.89 -2.98 4.40
N HIS A 369 25.09 -2.02 3.90
CA HIS A 369 23.64 -2.17 3.82
C HIS A 369 23.26 -3.09 2.64
N GLU A 370 23.86 -2.87 1.47
CA GLU A 370 23.68 -3.75 0.32
C GLU A 370 24.15 -5.18 0.64
N LYS A 371 25.28 -5.32 1.32
CA LYS A 371 25.77 -6.64 1.75
C LYS A 371 24.78 -7.37 2.67
N SER A 372 24.11 -6.64 3.58
CA SER A 372 23.07 -7.19 4.45
C SER A 372 21.82 -7.61 3.66
N ALA A 373 21.41 -6.83 2.67
CA ALA A 373 20.29 -7.15 1.77
C ALA A 373 20.55 -8.43 0.98
N LEU A 374 21.73 -8.53 0.36
CA LEU A 374 22.18 -9.72 -0.37
C LEU A 374 22.22 -10.95 0.54
N GLN A 375 22.77 -10.79 1.75
CA GLN A 375 22.85 -11.88 2.72
C GLN A 375 21.48 -12.43 3.13
N SER A 376 20.52 -11.53 3.35
CA SER A 376 19.15 -11.88 3.71
C SER A 376 18.44 -12.59 2.54
N ALA A 377 18.64 -12.11 1.31
CA ALA A 377 18.06 -12.72 0.12
C ALA A 377 18.53 -14.16 -0.14
N LEU A 378 19.82 -14.46 0.13
CA LEU A 378 20.35 -15.83 0.01
C LEU A 378 19.62 -16.83 0.90
N ALA A 379 19.06 -16.38 2.02
CA ALA A 379 18.30 -17.23 2.94
C ALA A 379 16.87 -17.52 2.43
N CYS A 380 16.39 -16.86 1.38
CA CYS A 380 15.04 -17.05 0.84
C CYS A 380 14.90 -18.27 -0.09
N THR A 381 15.98 -18.99 -0.40
CA THR A 381 15.92 -20.14 -1.33
C THR A 381 15.01 -21.25 -0.80
N LYS A 382 14.30 -21.92 -1.72
CA LYS A 382 13.49 -23.12 -1.42
C LYS A 382 14.25 -24.43 -1.65
N GLN A 383 15.49 -24.37 -2.15
CA GLN A 383 16.27 -25.55 -2.53
C GLN A 383 17.10 -26.08 -1.35
N LEU A 384 16.72 -27.25 -0.83
CA LEU A 384 17.36 -27.86 0.34
C LEU A 384 18.89 -28.00 0.23
N TRP A 385 19.40 -28.35 -0.95
CA TRP A 385 20.86 -28.49 -1.16
C TRP A 385 21.60 -27.15 -1.12
N ILE A 386 20.95 -26.05 -1.56
CA ILE A 386 21.51 -24.69 -1.46
C ILE A 386 21.49 -24.24 0.00
N ILE A 387 20.40 -24.52 0.72
CA ILE A 387 20.30 -24.24 2.16
C ILE A 387 21.43 -24.93 2.92
N GLN A 388 21.62 -26.24 2.68
CA GLN A 388 22.71 -27.01 3.30
C GLN A 388 24.08 -26.41 2.98
N ARG A 389 24.34 -26.07 1.71
CA ARG A 389 25.58 -25.40 1.28
C ARG A 389 25.79 -24.07 1.99
N TYR A 390 24.73 -23.27 2.15
CA TYR A 390 24.82 -21.97 2.82
C TYR A 390 25.10 -22.10 4.31
N LEU A 391 24.50 -23.09 4.98
CA LEU A 391 24.82 -23.44 6.36
C LEU A 391 26.28 -23.89 6.51
N GLU A 392 26.81 -24.66 5.56
CA GLU A 392 28.22 -25.06 5.59
C GLU A 392 29.17 -23.85 5.44
N TYR A 393 28.78 -22.82 4.67
CA TYR A 393 29.56 -21.59 4.54
C TYR A 393 29.69 -20.81 5.85
N THR A 394 28.76 -20.97 6.81
CA THR A 394 28.87 -20.31 8.12
C THR A 394 29.93 -20.92 9.03
N LEU A 395 30.44 -22.11 8.69
CA LEU A 395 31.56 -22.75 9.37
C LEU A 395 32.92 -22.29 8.83
N ASP A 396 32.95 -21.55 7.72
CA ASP A 396 34.16 -20.99 7.13
C ASP A 396 34.14 -19.45 7.21
N SER A 397 34.93 -18.92 8.15
CA SER A 397 35.06 -17.46 8.38
C SER A 397 35.56 -16.67 7.16
N THR A 398 36.14 -17.33 6.15
CA THR A 398 36.56 -16.70 4.90
C THR A 398 35.40 -16.51 3.91
N LEU A 399 34.34 -17.30 4.04
CA LEU A 399 33.13 -17.21 3.22
C LEU A 399 32.07 -16.35 3.88
N VAL A 400 31.79 -16.60 5.16
CA VAL A 400 30.85 -15.83 5.99
C VAL A 400 31.56 -15.42 7.27
N ARG A 401 31.67 -14.12 7.52
CA ARG A 401 32.33 -13.62 8.74
C ARG A 401 31.58 -14.13 9.97
N ASN A 402 32.32 -14.48 11.03
CA ASN A 402 31.70 -14.99 12.27
C ASN A 402 30.58 -14.06 12.80
N GLN A 403 30.80 -12.74 12.75
CA GLN A 403 29.80 -11.76 13.19
C GLN A 403 28.51 -11.70 12.33
N ASP A 404 28.54 -12.24 11.11
CA ASP A 404 27.44 -12.18 10.15
C ASP A 404 26.71 -13.53 10.05
N ALA A 405 27.36 -14.64 10.43
CA ALA A 405 26.78 -15.98 10.41
C ALA A 405 25.50 -16.12 11.25
N TYR A 406 25.36 -15.36 12.35
CA TYR A 406 24.11 -15.36 13.12
C TYR A 406 22.89 -14.91 12.29
N SER A 407 23.08 -13.91 11.43
CA SER A 407 22.01 -13.41 10.56
C SER A 407 21.62 -14.46 9.51
N VAL A 408 22.57 -15.28 9.06
CA VAL A 408 22.28 -16.43 8.18
C VAL A 408 21.38 -17.43 8.89
N TYR A 409 21.72 -17.83 10.12
CA TYR A 409 20.90 -18.75 10.90
C TYR A 409 19.49 -18.22 11.14
N VAL A 410 19.36 -16.96 11.58
CA VAL A 410 18.06 -16.33 11.84
C VAL A 410 17.25 -16.23 10.55
N GLY A 411 17.86 -15.82 9.44
CA GLY A 411 17.20 -15.73 8.14
C GLY A 411 16.68 -17.08 7.64
N LEU A 412 17.50 -18.13 7.72
CA LEU A 412 17.10 -19.49 7.33
C LEU A 412 16.05 -20.08 8.27
N CYS A 413 16.11 -19.77 9.57
CA CYS A 413 15.06 -20.19 10.50
C CYS A 413 13.71 -19.51 10.26
N GLY A 414 13.69 -18.32 9.66
CA GLY A 414 12.46 -17.66 9.20
C GLY A 414 11.85 -18.26 7.93
N ASN A 415 12.59 -19.11 7.19
CA ASN A 415 12.17 -19.73 5.94
C ASN A 415 11.60 -21.13 6.19
N ASP A 416 10.36 -21.36 5.73
CA ASP A 416 9.62 -22.62 5.97
C ASP A 416 10.31 -23.86 5.39
N TYR A 417 11.10 -23.70 4.32
CA TYR A 417 11.84 -24.81 3.69
C TYR A 417 13.18 -25.09 4.39
N ALA A 418 13.70 -24.13 5.15
CA ALA A 418 15.03 -24.19 5.75
C ALA A 418 15.02 -24.36 7.27
N ARG A 419 13.93 -24.03 7.95
CA ARG A 419 13.82 -24.01 9.42
C ARG A 419 14.29 -25.31 10.05
N ASP A 420 13.72 -26.44 9.66
CA ASP A 420 14.01 -27.74 10.30
C ASP A 420 15.46 -28.16 10.05
N LEU A 421 15.93 -27.98 8.81
CA LEU A 421 17.32 -28.27 8.43
C LEU A 421 18.32 -27.38 9.18
N THR A 422 17.95 -26.12 9.41
CA THR A 422 18.77 -25.16 10.16
C THR A 422 18.78 -25.51 11.64
N TRP A 423 17.64 -25.90 12.21
CA TRP A 423 17.57 -26.37 13.60
C TRP A 423 18.42 -27.63 13.83
N ASP A 424 18.36 -28.58 12.91
CA ASP A 424 19.20 -29.79 12.93
C ASP A 424 20.68 -29.44 12.85
N PHE A 425 21.05 -28.55 11.94
CA PHE A 425 22.41 -28.07 11.77
C PHE A 425 22.93 -27.39 13.05
N LEU A 426 22.15 -26.50 13.64
CA LEU A 426 22.51 -25.79 14.88
C LEU A 426 22.74 -26.75 16.05
N ARG A 427 21.90 -27.79 16.19
CA ARG A 427 22.08 -28.81 17.23
C ARG A 427 23.32 -29.67 16.99
N ARG A 428 23.60 -30.01 15.73
CA ARG A 428 24.75 -30.83 15.34
C ARG A 428 26.07 -30.10 15.53
N GLU A 429 26.14 -28.85 15.07
CA GLU A 429 27.35 -28.01 15.10
C GLU A 429 27.44 -27.12 16.36
N TRP A 430 26.62 -27.40 17.38
CA TRP A 430 26.49 -26.55 18.57
C TRP A 430 27.84 -26.31 19.27
N ASP A 431 28.68 -27.33 19.35
CA ASP A 431 29.99 -27.22 20.00
C ASP A 431 30.92 -26.24 19.26
N TYR A 432 30.91 -26.25 17.92
CA TYR A 432 31.64 -25.26 17.11
C TYR A 432 31.08 -23.85 17.33
N ILE A 433 29.75 -23.70 17.26
CA ILE A 433 29.09 -22.41 17.47
C ILE A 433 29.45 -21.87 18.88
N TYR A 434 29.38 -22.70 19.90
CA TYR A 434 29.74 -22.33 21.26
C TYR A 434 31.23 -21.94 21.39
N GLU A 435 32.14 -22.67 20.72
CA GLU A 435 33.58 -22.36 20.75
C GLU A 435 33.90 -21.02 20.07
N VAL A 436 33.30 -20.76 18.91
CA VAL A 436 33.55 -19.53 18.12
C VAL A 436 33.00 -18.29 18.82
N TYR A 437 31.86 -18.41 19.49
CA TYR A 437 31.13 -17.26 20.02
C TYR A 437 31.18 -17.11 21.55
N GLY A 438 31.49 -18.19 22.28
CA GLY A 438 31.59 -18.23 23.73
C GLY A 438 30.27 -18.04 24.48
N SER A 439 30.33 -18.13 25.81
CA SER A 439 29.18 -17.98 26.72
C SER A 439 28.60 -16.55 26.78
N GLY A 440 29.28 -15.58 26.17
CA GLY A 440 28.87 -14.16 26.07
C GLY A 440 28.22 -13.80 24.74
N PHE A 441 27.87 -14.79 23.90
CA PHE A 441 27.20 -14.54 22.64
C PHE A 441 25.75 -14.09 22.85
N PHE A 442 25.56 -12.78 22.98
CA PHE A 442 24.24 -12.15 23.18
C PHE A 442 23.23 -12.47 22.07
N ARG A 443 23.67 -12.97 20.91
CA ARG A 443 22.82 -13.31 19.74
C ARG A 443 22.29 -14.74 19.76
N ILE A 444 22.72 -15.60 20.70
CA ILE A 444 22.25 -16.99 20.78
C ILE A 444 20.73 -17.05 21.04
N ASN A 445 20.23 -16.08 21.80
CA ASN A 445 18.82 -15.88 22.10
C ASN A 445 18.00 -15.71 20.81
N SER A 446 18.47 -14.86 19.89
CA SER A 446 17.79 -14.60 18.62
C SER A 446 17.77 -15.81 17.69
N ILE A 447 18.81 -16.66 17.74
CA ILE A 447 18.84 -17.91 16.96
C ILE A 447 17.80 -18.88 17.53
N ILE A 448 17.81 -19.12 18.85
CA ILE A 448 16.85 -20.01 19.50
C ILE A 448 15.42 -19.51 19.23
N GLU A 449 15.13 -18.24 19.48
CA GLU A 449 13.82 -17.64 19.23
C GLU A 449 13.43 -17.75 17.75
N GLY A 450 14.33 -17.43 16.82
CA GLY A 450 14.08 -17.51 15.39
C GLY A 450 13.67 -18.91 14.93
N CYS A 451 14.42 -19.94 15.34
CA CYS A 451 14.18 -21.32 14.89
C CYS A 451 13.02 -22.01 15.60
N THR A 452 12.73 -21.63 16.85
CA THR A 452 11.74 -22.31 17.70
C THR A 452 10.41 -21.57 17.81
N SER A 453 10.32 -20.30 17.40
CA SER A 453 9.09 -19.48 17.52
C SER A 453 7.85 -20.08 16.86
N ARG A 454 8.02 -20.88 15.80
CA ARG A 454 6.95 -21.57 15.06
C ARG A 454 6.72 -23.02 15.50
N PHE A 455 7.43 -23.51 16.51
CA PHE A 455 7.20 -24.86 17.03
C PHE A 455 5.81 -24.96 17.62
N SER A 456 5.09 -26.01 17.24
CA SER A 456 3.68 -26.18 17.58
C SER A 456 3.26 -27.65 17.69
N THR A 457 4.22 -28.57 17.79
CA THR A 457 3.98 -30.01 17.93
C THR A 457 4.66 -30.59 19.17
N GLU A 458 4.10 -31.68 19.69
CA GLU A 458 4.69 -32.43 20.81
C GLU A 458 6.10 -32.97 20.48
N PHE A 459 6.36 -33.27 19.21
CA PHE A 459 7.67 -33.72 18.76
C PHE A 459 8.71 -32.59 18.92
N GLU A 460 8.43 -31.41 18.37
CA GLU A 460 9.30 -30.23 18.47
C GLU A 460 9.53 -29.82 19.94
N LEU A 461 8.48 -29.92 20.77
CA LEU A 461 8.60 -29.69 22.22
C LEU A 461 9.59 -30.66 22.85
N LYS A 462 9.49 -31.95 22.54
CA LYS A 462 10.41 -32.97 23.06
C LYS A 462 11.85 -32.76 22.59
N GLU A 463 12.03 -32.32 21.34
CA GLU A 463 13.35 -31.96 20.83
C GLU A 463 13.98 -30.80 21.60
N LEU A 464 13.18 -29.77 21.89
CA LEU A 464 13.64 -28.61 22.64
C LEU A 464 13.97 -28.95 24.11
N GLU A 465 13.19 -29.82 24.75
CA GLU A 465 13.50 -30.37 26.07
C GLU A 465 14.84 -31.12 26.07
N THR A 466 15.03 -31.99 25.08
CA THR A 466 16.26 -32.78 24.93
C THR A 466 17.47 -31.89 24.67
N PHE A 467 17.30 -30.84 23.87
CA PHE A 467 18.32 -29.84 23.61
C PHE A 467 18.71 -29.09 24.89
N LYS A 468 17.72 -28.67 25.69
CA LYS A 468 17.95 -28.02 26.99
C LYS A 468 18.75 -28.91 27.95
N GLU A 469 18.36 -30.18 28.07
CA GLU A 469 19.02 -31.14 28.95
C GLU A 469 20.45 -31.43 28.52
N SER A 470 20.67 -31.65 27.22
CA SER A 470 22.00 -32.01 26.68
C SER A 470 23.00 -30.86 26.70
N ARG A 471 22.54 -29.60 26.69
CA ARG A 471 23.39 -28.42 26.56
C ARG A 471 23.33 -27.46 27.75
N SER A 472 22.79 -27.88 28.89
CA SER A 472 22.53 -27.03 30.08
C SER A 472 23.72 -26.14 30.47
N ASP A 473 24.93 -26.69 30.43
CA ASP A 473 26.17 -26.02 30.86
C ASP A 473 26.71 -25.04 29.80
N GLN A 474 26.23 -25.13 28.56
CA GLN A 474 26.64 -24.34 27.41
C GLN A 474 25.61 -23.28 26.99
N LEU A 475 24.43 -23.23 27.62
CA LEU A 475 23.38 -22.28 27.23
C LEU A 475 23.65 -20.83 27.64
N GLY A 476 24.42 -20.59 28.71
CA GLY A 476 24.80 -19.23 29.15
C GLY A 476 23.61 -18.26 29.24
N THR A 477 23.69 -17.14 28.53
CA THR A 477 22.61 -16.13 28.43
C THR A 477 21.36 -16.61 27.69
N GLY A 478 21.46 -17.69 26.91
CA GLY A 478 20.39 -18.30 26.14
C GLY A 478 19.47 -19.23 26.92
N ALA A 479 19.84 -19.63 28.14
CA ALA A 479 19.04 -20.54 28.95
C ALA A 479 17.60 -20.04 29.14
N ARG A 480 17.43 -18.73 29.37
CA ARG A 480 16.12 -18.09 29.47
C ARG A 480 15.34 -18.14 28.15
N SER A 481 15.98 -17.93 27.00
CA SER A 481 15.30 -18.01 25.70
C SER A 481 14.86 -19.44 25.39
N VAL A 482 15.59 -20.46 25.83
CA VAL A 482 15.13 -21.86 25.74
C VAL A 482 13.90 -22.10 26.62
N ASP A 483 13.86 -21.57 27.84
CA ASP A 483 12.69 -21.65 28.71
C ASP A 483 11.47 -20.97 28.09
N GLN A 484 11.65 -19.77 27.53
CA GLN A 484 10.60 -19.03 26.83
C GLN A 484 10.13 -19.78 25.58
N ALA A 485 11.03 -20.40 24.83
CA ALA A 485 10.70 -21.21 23.67
C ALA A 485 9.89 -22.47 24.06
N LEU A 486 10.21 -23.13 25.18
CA LEU A 486 9.43 -24.26 25.71
C LEU A 486 8.01 -23.83 26.10
N GLU A 487 7.87 -22.69 26.80
CA GLU A 487 6.56 -22.13 27.16
C GLU A 487 5.75 -21.71 25.94
N LEU A 488 6.37 -21.05 24.97
CA LEU A 488 5.72 -20.64 23.72
C LEU A 488 5.29 -21.85 22.90
N THR A 489 6.12 -22.89 22.79
CA THR A 489 5.77 -24.13 22.07
C THR A 489 4.55 -24.79 22.70
N LYS A 490 4.48 -24.87 24.03
CA LYS A 490 3.28 -25.39 24.74
C LYS A 490 2.04 -24.55 24.45
N THR A 491 2.19 -23.23 24.42
CA THR A 491 1.10 -22.31 24.09
C THR A 491 0.63 -22.49 22.64
N ASN A 492 1.55 -22.66 21.70
CA ASN A 492 1.24 -22.92 20.29
C ASN A 492 0.52 -24.26 20.09
N ILE A 493 0.94 -25.33 20.78
CA ILE A 493 0.27 -26.64 20.78
C ILE A 493 -1.17 -26.50 21.29
N GLN A 494 -1.36 -25.79 22.40
CA GLN A 494 -2.70 -25.55 22.96
C GLN A 494 -3.56 -24.73 21.99
N TRP A 495 -3.02 -23.65 21.41
CA TRP A 495 -3.74 -22.82 20.46
C TRP A 495 -4.21 -23.62 19.23
N ARG A 496 -3.35 -24.47 18.67
CA ARG A 496 -3.73 -25.36 17.56
C ARG A 496 -4.86 -26.29 17.96
N THR A 497 -4.75 -26.91 19.14
CA THR A 497 -5.78 -27.81 19.68
C THR A 497 -7.14 -27.11 19.81
N ASP A 498 -7.14 -25.84 20.22
CA ASP A 498 -8.37 -25.09 20.47
C ASP A 498 -9.00 -24.48 19.20
N TYR A 499 -8.18 -24.04 18.23
CA TYR A 499 -8.64 -23.15 17.16
C TYR A 499 -8.35 -23.65 15.73
N GLU A 500 -7.50 -24.65 15.51
CA GLU A 500 -7.09 -25.07 14.14
C GLU A 500 -8.29 -25.46 13.27
N ASP A 501 -9.19 -26.31 13.78
CA ASP A 501 -10.40 -26.73 13.06
C ASP A 501 -11.35 -25.56 12.78
N THR A 502 -11.44 -24.61 13.70
CA THR A 502 -12.30 -23.41 13.55
C THR A 502 -11.77 -22.50 12.45
N VAL A 503 -10.46 -22.22 12.45
CA VAL A 503 -9.81 -21.40 11.43
C VAL A 503 -9.86 -22.08 10.07
N PHE A 504 -9.60 -23.39 10.01
CA PHE A 504 -9.71 -24.15 8.77
C PHE A 504 -11.13 -24.13 8.19
N SER A 505 -12.15 -24.21 9.03
CA SER A 505 -13.56 -24.14 8.62
C SER A 505 -14.00 -22.73 8.21
N TRP A 506 -13.30 -21.68 8.64
CA TRP A 506 -13.58 -20.30 8.24
C TRP A 506 -12.94 -19.95 6.89
N LEU A 507 -11.78 -20.54 6.60
CA LEU A 507 -11.04 -20.32 5.34
C LEU A 507 -11.56 -21.15 4.16
N ASN A 508 -12.21 -22.30 4.41
CA ASN A 508 -12.84 -23.16 3.39
C ASN A 508 -14.34 -22.93 3.33
#